data_AF-A0A1X1RFC5-F1
#
_entry.id   AF-A0A1X1RFC5-F1
#
_cell.length_a   1.000
_cell.length_b   1.000
_cell.length_c   1.000
_cell.angle_alpha   90.00
_cell.angle_beta   90.00
_cell.angle_gamma   90.00
#
_symmetry.space_group_name_H-M   'P 1'
#
loop_
_entity.id
_entity.type
_entity.pdbx_description
1 polymer ?
#
loop_
_entity_poly.entity_id
_entity_poly.type
_entity_poly.pdbx_seq_one_letter_code
_entity_poly.pdbx_strand_id
1 'polypeptide(L)'
;MIAAGFAVNAAVPGAAELPAGAPAELRDTVDRVRGWFGDPGRYRHFLGAAMVLPAGDTEVLRSAAVLAGWRAGVLRLRADALARAAALPAAVTEAALGLPAGGAAGFLAGQARDPFHFPGAAPFIGLAGGFRGLGGPWLQPPDRVHTTGAATVAARTGTQWWQLTADVFGVLIRPVEDPQPAAPGLLTADLGTSYHVWLSRCPR
;
A
#
# COMPACT_ATOMS: atom_id res chain seq x y z
N MET A 1 16.02 3.50 14.57
CA MET A 1 15.64 2.49 13.55
C MET A 1 14.41 3.02 12.85
N ILE A 2 14.49 3.42 11.59
CA ILE A 2 13.32 3.88 10.85
C ILE A 2 12.68 2.65 10.21
N ALA A 3 11.48 2.28 10.61
CA ALA A 3 10.76 1.17 10.00
C ALA A 3 10.30 1.56 8.59
N ALA A 4 10.32 0.62 7.65
CA ALA A 4 9.66 0.79 6.36
C ALA A 4 8.18 1.19 6.59
N GLY A 5 7.70 2.18 5.84
CA GLY A 5 6.39 2.77 6.11
C GLY A 5 6.02 3.86 5.12
N PHE A 6 4.72 4.02 4.88
CA PHE A 6 4.16 4.99 3.95
C PHE A 6 3.54 6.16 4.72
N ALA A 7 3.74 7.38 4.23
CA ALA A 7 3.39 8.61 4.94
C ALA A 7 1.90 8.69 5.29
N VAL A 8 1.01 8.31 4.36
CA VAL A 8 -0.45 8.26 4.57
C VAL A 8 -0.90 7.19 5.59
N ASN A 9 0.04 6.36 6.04
CA ASN A 9 -0.18 5.30 7.03
C ASN A 9 0.40 5.65 8.40
N ALA A 10 1.22 6.70 8.52
CA ALA A 10 2.04 6.96 9.70
C ALA A 10 1.21 7.22 10.98
N ALA A 11 0.05 7.86 10.84
CA ALA A 11 -0.84 8.18 11.96
C ALA A 11 -2.04 7.22 12.08
N VAL A 12 -2.11 6.18 11.24
CA VAL A 12 -3.25 5.25 11.25
C VAL A 12 -3.11 4.29 12.42
N PRO A 13 -4.11 4.19 13.32
CA PRO A 13 -4.06 3.23 14.42
C PRO A 13 -4.19 1.80 13.88
N GLY A 14 -3.55 0.86 14.55
CA GLY A 14 -3.79 -0.57 14.34
C GLY A 14 -4.94 -1.07 15.23
N ALA A 15 -5.63 -2.12 14.79
CA ALA A 15 -6.56 -2.88 15.62
C ALA A 15 -6.01 -4.29 15.89
N ALA A 16 -6.14 -4.76 17.14
CA ALA A 16 -5.70 -6.09 17.55
C ALA A 16 -6.60 -7.18 16.96
N GLU A 17 -7.91 -6.94 16.92
CA GLU A 17 -8.93 -7.91 16.53
C GLU A 17 -9.98 -7.25 15.61
N LEU A 18 -10.68 -8.08 14.82
CA LEU A 18 -11.88 -7.66 14.11
C LEU A 18 -13.06 -7.57 15.09
N PRO A 19 -14.12 -6.81 14.78
CA PRO A 19 -15.34 -6.81 15.58
C PRO A 19 -15.87 -8.23 15.82
N ALA A 20 -16.45 -8.49 17.00
CA ALA A 20 -16.90 -9.84 17.40
C ALA A 20 -17.85 -10.50 16.38
N GLY A 21 -18.68 -9.71 15.72
CA GLY A 21 -19.60 -10.15 14.66
C GLY A 21 -18.97 -10.46 13.31
N ALA A 22 -17.63 -10.44 13.17
CA ALA A 22 -16.96 -10.76 11.91
C ALA A 22 -17.29 -12.19 11.43
N PRO A 23 -17.67 -12.36 10.15
CA PRO A 23 -17.71 -13.67 9.52
C PRO A 23 -16.36 -14.41 9.65
N ALA A 24 -16.39 -15.73 9.81
CA ALA A 24 -15.18 -16.54 9.96
C ALA A 24 -14.23 -16.39 8.74
N GLU A 25 -14.78 -16.32 7.53
CA GLU A 25 -14.00 -16.15 6.30
C GLU A 25 -13.16 -14.85 6.26
N LEU A 26 -13.57 -13.80 6.98
CA LEU A 26 -12.81 -12.55 7.09
C LEU A 26 -11.73 -12.62 8.17
N ARG A 27 -11.76 -13.61 9.06
CA ARG A 27 -10.64 -13.83 10.00
C ARG A 27 -9.45 -14.43 9.26
N ASP A 28 -9.69 -15.36 8.34
CA ASP A 28 -8.66 -16.02 7.54
C ASP A 28 -7.89 -15.07 6.60
N THR A 29 -8.50 -13.95 6.22
CA THR A 29 -7.86 -12.95 5.34
C THR A 29 -6.76 -12.17 6.06
N VAL A 30 -6.78 -12.09 7.40
CA VAL A 30 -5.76 -11.39 8.19
C VAL A 30 -4.37 -12.00 7.97
N ASP A 31 -4.29 -13.34 7.98
CA ASP A 31 -3.03 -14.05 7.76
C ASP A 31 -2.55 -13.94 6.31
N ARG A 32 -3.49 -13.88 5.35
CA ARG A 32 -3.15 -13.60 3.94
C ARG A 32 -2.55 -12.21 3.77
N VAL A 33 -3.13 -11.19 4.41
CA VAL A 33 -2.58 -9.82 4.40
C VAL A 33 -1.16 -9.81 4.93
N ARG A 34 -0.90 -10.49 6.06
CA ARG A 34 0.46 -10.65 6.62
C ARG A 34 1.39 -11.35 5.63
N GLY A 35 0.96 -12.47 5.05
CA GLY A 35 1.74 -13.25 4.09
C GLY A 35 2.05 -12.49 2.79
N TRP A 36 1.26 -11.47 2.46
CA TRP A 36 1.52 -10.54 1.37
C TRP A 36 2.17 -9.23 1.81
N PHE A 37 2.78 -9.22 3.00
CA PHE A 37 3.53 -8.10 3.56
C PHE A 37 2.70 -6.83 3.85
N GLY A 38 1.38 -6.95 3.91
CA GLY A 38 0.52 -5.88 4.42
C GLY A 38 0.48 -5.85 5.95
N ASP A 39 0.02 -4.73 6.50
CA ASP A 39 -0.11 -4.52 7.95
C ASP A 39 -1.43 -5.10 8.48
N PRO A 40 -1.41 -6.18 9.30
CA PRO A 40 -2.65 -6.79 9.80
C PRO A 40 -3.43 -5.89 10.75
N GLY A 41 -2.74 -5.05 11.53
CA GLY A 41 -3.40 -4.11 12.45
C GLY A 41 -4.18 -3.05 11.68
N ARG A 42 -3.58 -2.48 10.64
CA ARG A 42 -4.21 -1.52 9.75
C ARG A 42 -5.36 -2.13 8.97
N TYR A 43 -5.18 -3.37 8.51
CA TYR A 43 -6.23 -4.13 7.84
C TYR A 43 -7.47 -4.27 8.73
N ARG A 44 -7.28 -4.74 9.98
CA ARG A 44 -8.38 -4.89 10.94
C ARG A 44 -9.05 -3.57 11.27
N HIS A 45 -8.28 -2.48 11.40
CA HIS A 45 -8.81 -1.16 11.69
C HIS A 45 -9.81 -0.71 10.62
N PHE A 46 -9.42 -0.73 9.34
CA PHE A 46 -10.29 -0.26 8.27
C PHE A 46 -11.42 -1.23 7.91
N LEU A 47 -11.17 -2.55 7.98
CA LEU A 47 -12.25 -3.51 7.80
C LEU A 47 -13.28 -3.38 8.93
N GLY A 48 -12.83 -3.22 10.18
CA GLY A 48 -13.72 -2.99 11.32
C GLY A 48 -14.58 -1.74 11.16
N ALA A 49 -14.01 -0.63 10.66
CA ALA A 49 -14.76 0.59 10.38
C ALA A 49 -15.86 0.38 9.33
N ALA A 50 -15.58 -0.38 8.26
CA ALA A 50 -16.57 -0.68 7.23
C ALA A 50 -17.69 -1.62 7.73
N MET A 51 -17.39 -2.52 8.67
CA MET A 51 -18.37 -3.47 9.22
C MET A 51 -19.43 -2.84 10.14
N VAL A 52 -19.17 -1.66 10.71
CA VAL A 52 -20.14 -0.96 11.56
C VAL A 52 -21.26 -0.32 10.73
N LEU A 53 -21.02 -0.12 9.44
CA LEU A 53 -22.04 0.35 8.51
C LEU A 53 -23.07 -0.76 8.26
N PRO A 54 -24.32 -0.42 7.91
CA PRO A 54 -25.32 -1.41 7.55
C PRO A 54 -24.95 -2.09 6.23
N ALA A 55 -24.08 -3.09 6.32
CA ALA A 55 -23.64 -3.95 5.24
C ALA A 55 -24.09 -5.38 5.58
N GLY A 56 -25.38 -5.66 5.39
CA GLY A 56 -25.95 -7.00 5.56
C GLY A 56 -25.59 -7.98 4.43
N ASP A 57 -24.80 -7.53 3.45
CA ASP A 57 -24.40 -8.31 2.29
C ASP A 57 -22.94 -8.78 2.40
N THR A 58 -22.74 -10.09 2.37
CA THR A 58 -21.43 -10.73 2.39
C THR A 58 -20.52 -10.25 1.26
N GLU A 59 -21.04 -9.93 0.07
CA GLU A 59 -20.21 -9.45 -1.04
C GLU A 59 -19.71 -8.02 -0.81
N VAL A 60 -20.50 -7.17 -0.15
CA VAL A 60 -20.08 -5.84 0.28
C VAL A 60 -18.93 -5.95 1.29
N LEU A 61 -19.05 -6.85 2.28
CA LEU A 61 -18.00 -7.09 3.26
C LEU A 61 -16.73 -7.67 2.63
N ARG A 62 -16.85 -8.60 1.69
CA ARG A 62 -15.71 -9.14 0.93
C ARG A 62 -15.01 -8.06 0.12
N SER A 63 -15.77 -7.18 -0.52
CA SER A 63 -15.22 -6.07 -1.27
C SER A 63 -14.53 -5.05 -0.35
N ALA A 64 -15.14 -4.71 0.79
CA ALA A 64 -14.51 -3.88 1.81
C ALA A 64 -13.20 -4.50 2.35
N ALA A 65 -13.14 -5.82 2.50
CA ALA A 65 -11.92 -6.53 2.87
C ALA A 65 -10.82 -6.40 1.81
N VAL A 66 -11.15 -6.41 0.51
CA VAL A 66 -10.16 -6.16 -0.54
C VAL A 66 -9.62 -4.72 -0.47
N LEU A 67 -10.51 -3.72 -0.29
CA LEU A 67 -10.12 -2.32 -0.12
C LEU A 67 -9.23 -2.12 1.12
N ALA A 68 -9.63 -2.68 2.27
CA ALA A 68 -8.86 -2.60 3.50
C ALA A 68 -7.50 -3.31 3.38
N GLY A 69 -7.43 -4.42 2.63
CA GLY A 69 -6.18 -5.12 2.35
C GLY A 69 -5.23 -4.28 1.50
N TRP A 70 -5.76 -3.61 0.47
CA TRP A 70 -4.98 -2.64 -0.30
C TRP A 70 -4.51 -1.47 0.57
N ARG A 71 -5.40 -0.89 1.37
CA ARG A 71 -5.12 0.18 2.34
C ARG A 71 -4.07 -0.21 3.39
N ALA A 72 -3.97 -1.50 3.71
CA ALA A 72 -2.96 -2.09 4.58
C ALA A 72 -1.57 -2.23 3.91
N GLY A 73 -1.44 -1.90 2.64
CA GLY A 73 -0.18 -1.91 1.88
C GLY A 73 -0.02 -3.08 0.91
N VAL A 74 -1.05 -3.92 0.74
CA VAL A 74 -1.00 -5.05 -0.19
C VAL A 74 -1.21 -4.56 -1.63
N LEU A 75 -0.15 -4.08 -2.27
CA LEU A 75 -0.21 -3.44 -3.60
C LEU A 75 -0.87 -4.29 -4.68
N ARG A 76 -0.69 -5.61 -4.64
CA ARG A 76 -1.29 -6.55 -5.60
C ARG A 76 -2.83 -6.49 -5.63
N LEU A 77 -3.47 -5.97 -4.58
CA LEU A 77 -4.93 -5.81 -4.51
C LEU A 77 -5.42 -4.51 -5.17
N ARG A 78 -4.54 -3.57 -5.54
CA ARG A 78 -4.93 -2.24 -6.04
C ARG A 78 -5.96 -2.30 -7.17
N ALA A 79 -5.71 -3.11 -8.20
CA ALA A 79 -6.57 -3.17 -9.37
C ALA A 79 -7.99 -3.69 -9.02
N ASP A 80 -8.05 -4.78 -8.25
CA ASP A 80 -9.32 -5.37 -7.80
C ASP A 80 -10.05 -4.44 -6.81
N ALA A 81 -9.31 -3.80 -5.90
CA ALA A 81 -9.86 -2.83 -4.95
C ALA A 81 -10.50 -1.64 -5.67
N LEU A 82 -9.84 -1.06 -6.69
CA LEU A 82 -10.39 0.04 -7.46
C LEU A 82 -11.63 -0.38 -8.26
N ALA A 83 -11.64 -1.58 -8.85
CA ALA A 83 -12.79 -2.12 -9.57
C ALA A 83 -14.01 -2.30 -8.64
N ARG A 84 -13.79 -2.87 -7.45
CA ARG A 84 -14.85 -3.09 -6.44
C ARG A 84 -15.35 -1.79 -5.84
N ALA A 85 -14.46 -0.83 -5.57
CA ALA A 85 -14.81 0.46 -5.01
C ALA A 85 -15.81 1.24 -5.88
N ALA A 86 -15.79 1.04 -7.20
CA ALA A 86 -16.71 1.67 -8.14
C ALA A 86 -18.17 1.17 -8.01
N ALA A 87 -18.38 -0.04 -7.46
CA ALA A 87 -19.70 -0.64 -7.25
C ALA A 87 -20.19 -0.57 -5.79
N LEU A 88 -19.30 -0.21 -4.86
CA LEU A 88 -19.62 -0.11 -3.43
C LEU A 88 -20.36 1.20 -3.10
N PRO A 89 -21.24 1.19 -2.07
CA PRO A 89 -21.73 2.42 -1.47
C PRO A 89 -20.56 3.30 -1.02
N ALA A 90 -20.64 4.61 -1.28
CA ALA A 90 -19.56 5.55 -1.00
C ALA A 90 -19.05 5.48 0.45
N ALA A 91 -19.97 5.39 1.42
CA ALA A 91 -19.62 5.29 2.84
C ALA A 91 -18.77 4.05 3.17
N VAL A 92 -19.00 2.91 2.51
CA VAL A 92 -18.21 1.69 2.71
C VAL A 92 -16.80 1.87 2.13
N THR A 93 -16.69 2.44 0.93
CA THR A 93 -15.41 2.80 0.31
C THR A 93 -14.62 3.77 1.18
N GLU A 94 -15.29 4.80 1.72
CA GLU A 94 -14.68 5.80 2.59
C GLU A 94 -14.16 5.18 3.89
N ALA A 95 -14.97 4.35 4.55
CA ALA A 95 -14.57 3.66 5.77
C ALA A 95 -13.40 2.67 5.53
N ALA A 96 -13.46 1.87 4.46
CA ALA A 96 -12.45 0.86 4.15
C ALA A 96 -11.09 1.47 3.70
N LEU A 97 -11.08 2.73 3.27
CA LEU A 97 -9.87 3.45 2.85
C LEU A 97 -9.46 4.57 3.80
N GLY A 98 -10.25 4.88 4.83
CA GLY A 98 -10.02 6.00 5.74
C GLY A 98 -10.12 7.37 5.07
N LEU A 99 -11.07 7.53 4.14
CA LEU A 99 -11.33 8.80 3.46
C LEU A 99 -12.31 9.65 4.28
N PRO A 100 -12.25 10.99 4.17
CA PRO A 100 -13.30 11.85 4.70
C PRO A 100 -14.63 11.59 3.98
N ALA A 101 -15.74 11.88 4.67
CA ALA A 101 -17.08 11.76 4.09
C ALA A 101 -17.22 12.57 2.80
N GLY A 102 -17.79 11.96 1.76
CA GLY A 102 -17.91 12.55 0.42
C GLY A 102 -16.60 12.50 -0.41
N GLY A 103 -15.53 11.89 0.11
CA GLY A 103 -14.22 11.83 -0.53
C GLY A 103 -14.08 10.71 -1.57
N ALA A 104 -14.95 9.70 -1.60
CA ALA A 104 -14.79 8.51 -2.46
C ALA A 104 -14.65 8.86 -3.95
N ALA A 105 -15.56 9.67 -4.48
CA ALA A 105 -15.59 9.98 -5.91
C ALA A 105 -14.32 10.72 -6.37
N GLY A 106 -13.88 11.72 -5.59
CA GLY A 106 -12.64 12.47 -5.87
C GLY A 106 -11.41 11.57 -5.82
N PHE A 107 -11.33 10.70 -4.81
CA PHE A 107 -10.24 9.73 -4.67
C PHE A 107 -10.16 8.80 -5.89
N LEU A 108 -11.28 8.19 -6.31
CA LEU A 108 -11.30 7.27 -7.46
C LEU A 108 -10.90 7.98 -8.77
N ALA A 109 -11.41 9.19 -8.99
CA ALA A 109 -11.04 9.99 -10.17
C ALA A 109 -9.55 10.36 -10.18
N GLY A 110 -8.98 10.65 -9.01
CA GLY A 110 -7.55 10.91 -8.87
C GLY A 110 -6.70 9.66 -9.09
N GLN A 111 -7.10 8.52 -8.51
CA GLN A 111 -6.39 7.23 -8.65
C GLN A 111 -6.35 6.71 -10.09
N ALA A 112 -7.33 7.06 -10.92
CA ALA A 112 -7.33 6.73 -12.34
C ALA A 112 -6.19 7.41 -13.12
N ARG A 113 -5.64 8.52 -12.59
CA ARG A 113 -4.61 9.33 -13.24
C ARG A 113 -3.26 9.27 -12.54
N ASP A 114 -3.26 8.98 -11.24
CA ASP A 114 -2.08 9.01 -10.41
C ASP A 114 -2.19 7.97 -9.28
N PRO A 115 -1.32 6.95 -9.24
CA PRO A 115 -1.36 5.92 -8.18
C PRO A 115 -0.96 6.45 -6.80
N PHE A 116 -0.39 7.65 -6.72
CA PHE A 116 0.02 8.32 -5.48
C PHE A 116 -1.04 9.31 -4.97
N HIS A 117 -2.21 9.37 -5.59
CA HIS A 117 -3.26 10.30 -5.20
C HIS A 117 -3.96 9.84 -3.90
N PHE A 118 -3.88 10.66 -2.87
CA PHE A 118 -4.67 10.50 -1.66
C PHE A 118 -4.91 11.88 -1.01
N PRO A 119 -6.06 12.11 -0.37
CA PRO A 119 -6.32 13.39 0.31
C PRO A 119 -5.24 13.73 1.34
N GLY A 120 -4.62 14.91 1.19
CA GLY A 120 -3.55 15.36 2.10
C GLY A 120 -2.20 14.65 1.93
N ALA A 121 -1.99 13.87 0.86
CA ALA A 121 -0.71 13.22 0.60
C ALA A 121 0.42 14.24 0.38
N ALA A 122 1.51 14.08 1.12
CA ALA A 122 2.74 14.84 0.94
C ALA A 122 3.56 14.31 -0.26
N PRO A 123 4.55 15.08 -0.76
CA PRO A 123 5.47 14.59 -1.80
C PRO A 123 6.27 13.37 -1.36
N PHE A 124 6.68 13.29 -0.09
CA PHE A 124 7.31 12.10 0.45
C PHE A 124 6.26 10.99 0.59
N ILE A 125 6.49 9.87 -0.10
CA ILE A 125 5.56 8.73 -0.11
C ILE A 125 5.87 7.78 1.03
N GLY A 126 7.15 7.43 1.23
CA GLY A 126 7.52 6.48 2.25
C GLY A 126 8.89 5.86 2.09
N LEU A 127 9.12 4.81 2.86
CA LEU A 127 10.34 4.03 2.90
C LEU A 127 10.05 2.60 2.46
N ALA A 128 10.84 2.11 1.51
CA ALA A 128 10.75 0.74 1.01
C ALA A 128 12.04 -0.04 1.32
N GLY A 129 11.91 -1.35 1.49
CA GLY A 129 13.02 -2.24 1.77
C GLY A 129 13.06 -2.71 3.23
N GLY A 130 14.26 -2.95 3.72
CA GLY A 130 14.55 -3.42 5.07
C GLY A 130 15.59 -4.54 5.06
N PHE A 131 16.25 -4.71 6.20
CA PHE A 131 17.19 -5.81 6.40
C PHE A 131 16.43 -7.12 6.54
N ARG A 132 16.92 -8.19 5.88
CA ARG A 132 16.27 -9.50 5.88
C ARG A 132 16.17 -10.14 7.27
N GLY A 133 17.15 -9.90 8.15
CA GLY A 133 17.08 -10.36 9.54
C GLY A 133 15.94 -9.73 10.34
N LEU A 134 15.31 -8.66 9.84
CA LEU A 134 14.17 -7.97 10.43
C LEU A 134 12.92 -8.04 9.53
N GLY A 135 12.86 -9.01 8.62
CA GLY A 135 11.70 -9.25 7.75
C GLY A 135 11.70 -8.47 6.43
N GLY A 136 12.76 -7.70 6.13
CA GLY A 136 12.91 -7.04 4.84
C GLY A 136 13.45 -7.95 3.72
N PRO A 137 13.56 -7.45 2.48
CA PRO A 137 14.03 -8.26 1.35
C PRO A 137 15.55 -8.44 1.30
N TRP A 138 16.35 -7.54 1.90
CA TRP A 138 17.75 -7.35 1.53
C TRP A 138 18.75 -7.81 2.60
N LEU A 139 19.83 -8.50 2.17
CA LEU A 139 20.95 -8.88 3.04
C LEU A 139 22.04 -7.80 3.09
N GLN A 140 22.18 -7.02 2.02
CA GLN A 140 23.08 -5.87 1.92
C GLN A 140 22.28 -4.58 1.71
N PRO A 141 22.77 -3.42 2.18
CA PRO A 141 22.08 -2.16 1.93
C PRO A 141 22.06 -1.85 0.43
N PRO A 142 21.06 -1.08 -0.04
CA PRO A 142 21.04 -0.62 -1.42
C PRO A 142 22.20 0.34 -1.69
N ASP A 143 22.84 0.21 -2.85
CA ASP A 143 23.97 1.04 -3.27
C ASP A 143 23.73 1.80 -4.57
N ARG A 144 22.62 1.50 -5.25
CA ARG A 144 22.19 2.18 -6.47
C ARG A 144 20.68 2.15 -6.60
N VAL A 145 20.11 3.20 -7.16
CA VAL A 145 18.69 3.28 -7.51
C VAL A 145 18.52 3.86 -8.90
N HIS A 146 17.58 3.33 -9.68
CA HIS A 146 17.21 3.83 -11.01
C HIS A 146 15.70 4.01 -11.10
N THR A 147 15.25 5.03 -11.83
CA THR A 147 13.88 5.06 -12.33
C THR A 147 13.74 4.08 -13.48
N THR A 148 12.68 3.28 -13.48
CA THR A 148 12.45 2.21 -14.47
C THR A 148 11.06 2.28 -15.11
N GLY A 149 10.27 3.29 -14.77
CA GLY A 149 8.93 3.52 -15.31
C GLY A 149 8.16 4.58 -14.52
N ALA A 150 6.88 4.75 -14.83
CA ALA A 150 6.06 5.83 -14.27
C ALA A 150 5.88 5.74 -12.74
N ALA A 151 5.67 4.53 -12.19
CA ALA A 151 5.50 4.29 -10.75
C ALA A 151 6.44 3.19 -10.24
N THR A 152 7.56 3.02 -10.93
CA THR A 152 8.51 1.94 -10.70
C THR A 152 9.94 2.45 -10.67
N VAL A 153 10.67 1.99 -9.67
CA VAL A 153 12.11 2.24 -9.48
C VAL A 153 12.79 0.92 -9.19
N ALA A 154 14.06 0.79 -9.50
CA ALA A 154 14.86 -0.37 -9.13
C ALA A 154 15.95 0.02 -8.15
N ALA A 155 16.26 -0.88 -7.22
CA ALA A 155 17.36 -0.73 -6.28
C ALA A 155 18.31 -1.92 -6.40
N ARG A 156 19.62 -1.66 -6.38
CA ARG A 156 20.64 -2.70 -6.37
C ARG A 156 21.13 -2.93 -4.95
N THR A 157 21.22 -4.19 -4.55
CA THR A 157 21.80 -4.61 -3.27
C THR A 157 22.84 -5.69 -3.54
N GLY A 158 24.12 -5.39 -3.35
CA GLY A 158 25.19 -6.29 -3.77
C GLY A 158 25.18 -6.50 -5.28
N THR A 159 24.97 -7.74 -5.71
CA THR A 159 24.88 -8.12 -7.13
C THR A 159 23.45 -8.22 -7.66
N GLN A 160 22.43 -8.16 -6.79
CA GLN A 160 21.04 -8.36 -7.17
C GLN A 160 20.31 -7.03 -7.36
N TRP A 161 19.54 -6.92 -8.44
CA TRP A 161 18.58 -5.84 -8.64
C TRP A 161 17.18 -6.23 -8.16
N TRP A 162 16.47 -5.25 -7.62
CA TRP A 162 15.11 -5.38 -7.13
C TRP A 162 14.24 -4.29 -7.74
N GLN A 163 13.15 -4.69 -8.39
CA GLN A 163 12.12 -3.77 -8.83
C GLN A 163 11.19 -3.45 -7.65
N LEU A 164 11.04 -2.15 -7.37
CA LEU A 164 10.05 -1.60 -6.47
C LEU A 164 8.94 -0.97 -7.33
N THR A 165 7.75 -1.53 -7.23
CA THR A 165 6.52 -0.91 -7.73
C THR A 165 5.77 -0.36 -6.52
N ALA A 166 5.39 0.92 -6.54
CA ALA A 166 4.72 1.53 -5.40
C ALA A 166 3.44 2.26 -5.82
N ASP A 167 2.57 2.46 -4.84
CA ASP A 167 1.46 3.40 -4.91
C ASP A 167 1.36 4.19 -3.60
N VAL A 168 0.24 4.87 -3.35
CA VAL A 168 0.08 5.66 -2.12
C VAL A 168 0.08 4.84 -0.83
N PHE A 169 -0.26 3.54 -0.85
CA PHE A 169 -0.42 2.73 0.37
C PHE A 169 0.70 1.74 0.62
N GLY A 170 1.42 1.30 -0.42
CA GLY A 170 2.45 0.28 -0.25
C GLY A 170 3.39 0.10 -1.43
N VAL A 171 4.26 -0.89 -1.29
CA VAL A 171 5.29 -1.27 -2.27
C VAL A 171 5.29 -2.78 -2.47
N LEU A 172 5.47 -3.21 -3.71
CA LEU A 172 5.83 -4.57 -4.07
C LEU A 172 7.30 -4.58 -4.49
N ILE A 173 8.10 -5.44 -3.87
CA ILE A 173 9.53 -5.60 -4.14
C ILE A 173 9.75 -6.99 -4.72
N ARG A 174 10.34 -7.08 -5.92
CA ARG A 174 10.65 -8.35 -6.58
C ARG A 174 12.05 -8.34 -7.17
N PRO A 175 12.78 -9.48 -7.20
CA PRO A 175 14.04 -9.54 -7.90
C PRO A 175 13.82 -9.36 -9.40
N VAL A 176 14.76 -8.69 -10.06
CA VAL A 176 14.80 -8.53 -11.52
C VAL A 176 16.25 -8.63 -12.00
N GLU A 177 16.43 -8.93 -13.28
CA GLU A 177 17.71 -8.76 -13.97
C GLU A 177 17.96 -7.28 -14.28
N ASP A 178 19.22 -6.92 -14.48
CA ASP A 178 19.74 -5.56 -14.63
C ASP A 178 18.80 -4.61 -15.42
N PRO A 179 17.99 -3.80 -14.72
CA PRO A 179 16.90 -3.09 -15.35
C PRO A 179 17.42 -1.86 -16.07
N GLN A 180 16.94 -1.66 -17.30
CA GLN A 180 17.27 -0.46 -18.07
C GLN A 180 16.66 0.78 -17.42
N PRO A 181 17.45 1.85 -17.20
CA PRO A 181 16.91 3.12 -16.74
C PRO A 181 15.87 3.67 -17.71
N ALA A 182 14.83 4.29 -17.17
CA ALA A 182 13.81 5.01 -17.92
C ALA A 182 13.87 6.50 -17.60
N ALA A 183 13.18 7.30 -18.43
CA ALA A 183 12.95 8.71 -18.13
C ALA A 183 12.23 8.87 -16.77
N PRO A 184 12.44 10.00 -16.06
CA PRO A 184 11.74 10.28 -14.81
C PRO A 184 10.22 10.12 -14.94
N GLY A 185 9.61 9.42 -13.98
CA GLY A 185 8.18 9.16 -13.89
C GLY A 185 7.49 10.01 -12.83
N LEU A 186 6.42 9.46 -12.24
CA LEU A 186 5.73 10.02 -11.07
C LEU A 186 6.44 9.69 -9.76
N LEU A 187 7.37 8.72 -9.77
CA LEU A 187 8.09 8.21 -8.61
C LEU A 187 9.60 8.43 -8.78
N THR A 188 10.24 8.99 -7.76
CA THR A 188 11.69 9.00 -7.58
C THR A 188 12.09 8.20 -6.36
N ALA A 189 13.36 7.77 -6.38
CA ALA A 189 13.96 7.02 -5.31
C ALA A 189 15.35 7.58 -4.99
N ASP A 190 15.63 7.70 -3.69
CA ASP A 190 16.95 8.04 -3.16
C ASP A 190 17.44 6.95 -2.21
N LEU A 191 18.76 6.77 -2.14
CA LEU A 191 19.37 5.88 -1.16
C LEU A 191 19.16 6.46 0.25
N GLY A 192 18.54 5.68 1.14
CA GLY A 192 18.47 6.02 2.55
C GLY A 192 19.79 5.72 3.27
N THR A 193 19.94 6.20 4.51
CA THR A 193 21.11 5.94 5.36
C THR A 193 21.21 4.50 5.90
N SER A 194 20.45 3.55 5.34
CA SER A 194 20.25 2.19 5.85
C SER A 194 19.73 1.25 4.76
N TYR A 195 19.21 0.09 5.13
CA TYR A 195 18.52 -0.88 4.26
C TYR A 195 17.19 -0.37 3.66
N HIS A 196 17.05 0.94 3.41
CA HIS A 196 15.83 1.54 2.88
C HIS A 196 16.12 2.40 1.66
N VAL A 197 15.13 2.46 0.78
CA VAL A 197 15.03 3.43 -0.31
C VAL A 197 13.93 4.41 0.04
N TRP A 198 14.23 5.70 -0.09
CA TRP A 198 13.26 6.78 0.13
C TRP A 198 12.48 6.99 -1.16
N LEU A 199 11.16 6.91 -1.06
CA LEU A 199 10.25 7.06 -2.19
C LEU A 199 9.57 8.42 -2.11
N SER A 200 9.67 9.19 -3.19
CA SER A 200 9.06 10.51 -3.31
C SER A 200 8.31 10.65 -4.62
N ARG A 201 7.23 11.41 -4.60
CA ARG A 201 6.48 11.79 -5.80
C ARG A 201 7.25 12.89 -6.52
N CYS A 202 7.41 12.77 -7.83
CA CYS A 202 7.93 13.85 -8.64
C CYS A 202 6.98 15.06 -8.59
N PRO A 203 7.48 16.29 -8.36
CA PRO A 203 6.69 17.48 -8.58
C PRO A 203 6.27 17.52 -10.07
N ARG A 204 4.98 17.83 -10.31
CA ARG A 204 4.47 18.08 -11.66
C ARG A 204 4.78 19.51 -12.09
#